data_AF-A0A2K3K503-F1
#
_entry.id   AF-A0A2K3K503-F1
#
_cell.length_a   1.000
_cell.length_b   1.000
_cell.length_c   1.000
_cell.angle_alpha   90.00
_cell.angle_beta   90.00
_cell.angle_gamma   90.00
#
_symmetry.space_group_name_H-M   'P 1'
#
loop_
_entity.id
_entity.type
_entity.pdbx_description
1 polymer ?
#
loop_
_entity_poly.entity_id
_entity_poly.type
_entity_poly.pdbx_seq_one_letter_code
_entity_poly.pdbx_strand_id
1 'polypeptide(L)'
;MIEEISEEQVNQPVPEVRRSNRPRVLPARLQECEMNSDGQVNNDGELIHLAFMAESEPIDVNSALQSEKWRCAMKEELDSIESNQT
;
A
#
# COMPACT_ATOMS: atom_id res chain seq x y z
N MET A 1 -3.46 14.64 -33.55
CA MET A 1 -3.59 15.65 -32.48
C MET A 1 -4.32 14.97 -31.36
N ILE A 2 -3.59 14.62 -30.29
CA ILE A 2 -4.17 14.03 -29.09
C ILE A 2 -4.47 15.24 -28.20
N GLU A 3 -5.74 15.49 -27.93
CA GLU A 3 -6.16 16.55 -27.03
C GLU A 3 -5.72 16.19 -25.62
N GLU A 4 -4.89 17.05 -25.04
CA GLU A 4 -4.58 17.07 -23.61
C GLU A 4 -5.89 17.37 -22.85
N ILE A 5 -6.47 16.34 -22.23
CA ILE A 5 -7.52 16.54 -21.24
C ILE A 5 -6.81 16.91 -19.95
N SER A 6 -6.77 18.21 -19.66
CA SER A 6 -6.37 18.75 -18.38
C SER A 6 -7.34 18.24 -17.31
N GLU A 7 -6.85 17.39 -16.41
CA GLU A 7 -7.57 17.00 -15.20
C GLU A 7 -7.65 18.22 -14.27
N GLU A 8 -8.71 19.01 -14.43
CA GLU A 8 -9.12 19.96 -13.40
C GLU A 8 -9.42 19.17 -12.13
N GLN A 9 -8.55 19.31 -11.12
CA GLN A 9 -8.81 18.85 -9.77
C GLN A 9 -10.03 19.59 -9.22
N VAL A 10 -11.20 19.00 -9.41
CA VAL A 10 -12.42 19.41 -8.72
C VAL A 10 -12.19 19.12 -7.23
N ASN A 11 -11.86 20.16 -6.48
CA ASN A 11 -11.76 20.13 -5.04
C ASN A 11 -13.17 19.94 -4.46
N GLN A 12 -13.66 18.70 -4.47
CA GLN A 12 -14.95 18.35 -3.89
C GLN A 12 -14.85 18.48 -2.37
N PRO A 13 -15.78 19.17 -1.70
CA PRO A 13 -15.79 19.24 -0.25
C PRO A 13 -16.03 17.82 0.30
N VAL A 14 -15.05 17.30 1.03
CA VAL A 14 -15.15 16.03 1.74
C VAL A 14 -16.44 16.05 2.58
N PRO A 15 -17.37 15.10 2.39
CA PRO A 15 -18.61 15.10 3.15
C PRO A 15 -18.27 15.05 4.64
N GLU A 16 -18.81 16.01 5.40
CA GLU A 16 -18.58 16.11 6.83
C GLU A 16 -19.24 14.90 7.52
N VAL A 17 -18.47 13.82 7.68
CA VAL A 17 -18.88 12.63 8.41
C VAL A 17 -19.26 13.07 9.82
N ARG A 18 -20.53 12.89 10.20
CA ARG A 18 -21.02 13.21 11.56
C ARG A 18 -20.13 12.50 12.59
N ARG A 19 -19.22 13.24 13.22
CA ARG A 19 -18.32 12.70 14.22
C ARG A 19 -19.06 12.61 15.56
N SER A 20 -18.91 11.48 16.25
CA SER A 20 -19.36 11.37 17.64
C SER A 20 -18.63 12.40 18.50
N ASN A 21 -19.37 13.19 19.28
CA ASN A 21 -18.80 14.14 20.25
C ASN A 21 -18.26 13.46 21.52
N ARG A 22 -18.35 12.12 21.61
CA ARG A 22 -17.77 11.39 22.74
C ARG A 22 -16.25 11.35 22.60
N PRO A 23 -15.48 11.68 23.66
CA PRO A 23 -14.04 11.50 23.63
C PRO A 23 -13.72 10.01 23.43
N ARG A 24 -13.00 9.69 22.36
CA ARG A 24 -12.51 8.33 22.10
C ARG A 24 -11.23 8.14 22.89
N VAL A 25 -11.28 7.33 23.95
CA VAL A 25 -10.08 6.90 24.68
C VAL A 25 -9.54 5.66 23.98
N LEU A 26 -8.30 5.74 23.48
CA LEU A 26 -7.63 4.58 22.89
C LEU A 26 -7.28 3.58 24.00
N PRO A 27 -7.59 2.28 23.82
CA PRO A 27 -7.09 1.24 24.71
C PRO A 27 -5.56 1.29 24.82
N ALA A 28 -5.00 1.02 26.00
CA ALA A 28 -3.55 1.07 26.23
C ALA A 28 -2.77 0.20 25.22
N ARG A 29 -3.31 -0.96 24.85
CA ARG A 29 -2.74 -1.87 23.83
C ARG A 29 -2.65 -1.30 22.41
N LEU A 30 -3.35 -0.20 22.12
CA LEU A 30 -3.35 0.45 20.81
C LEU A 30 -2.60 1.79 20.84
N GLN A 31 -1.93 2.14 21.95
CA GLN A 31 -1.19 3.40 22.05
C GLN A 31 0.03 3.46 21.12
N GLU A 32 0.59 2.29 20.79
CA GLU A 32 1.74 2.16 19.89
C GLU A 32 1.33 1.81 18.44
N CYS A 33 0.03 1.71 18.18
CA CYS A 33 -0.46 1.41 16.83
C CYS A 33 -0.56 2.68 15.99
N GLU A 34 -0.11 2.60 14.75
CA GLU A 34 -0.38 3.63 13.77
C GLU A 34 -1.86 3.62 13.37
N MET A 35 -2.51 4.78 13.43
CA MET A 35 -3.91 4.94 13.05
C MET A 35 -4.00 5.73 11.76
N ASN A 36 -4.53 5.08 10.72
CA ASN A 36 -4.78 5.71 9.43
C ASN A 36 -6.24 6.17 9.33
N SER A 37 -6.47 7.24 8.56
CA SER A 37 -7.81 7.70 8.19
C SER A 37 -8.34 6.87 7.03
N ASP A 38 -9.65 6.56 7.02
CA ASP A 38 -10.29 5.80 5.94
C ASP A 38 -10.04 6.42 4.55
N GLY A 39 -9.94 7.74 4.46
CA GLY A 39 -9.64 8.47 3.22
C GLY A 39 -8.18 8.38 2.74
N GLN A 40 -7.28 7.77 3.52
CA GLN A 40 -5.89 7.51 3.12
C GLN A 40 -5.72 6.16 2.41
N VAL A 41 -6.78 5.35 2.30
CA VAL A 41 -6.79 4.14 1.48
C VAL A 41 -6.96 4.56 0.02
N ASN A 42 -5.85 4.89 -0.65
CA ASN A 42 -5.80 5.22 -2.06
C ASN A 42 -5.19 4.07 -2.89
N ASN A 43 -5.31 4.17 -4.22
CA ASN A 43 -4.77 3.17 -5.14
C ASN A 43 -3.22 3.17 -5.19
N ASP A 44 -2.58 4.18 -4.59
CA ASP A 44 -1.12 4.29 -4.48
C ASP A 44 -0.53 3.29 -3.47
N GLY A 45 -1.39 2.61 -2.70
CA GLY A 45 -1.21 1.19 -2.48
C GLY A 45 -0.55 0.76 -1.17
N GLU A 46 0.07 1.63 -0.36
CA GLU A 46 0.79 1.16 0.84
C GLU A 46 -0.11 0.34 1.81
N LEU A 47 -1.32 0.82 2.10
CA LEU A 47 -2.28 0.09 2.95
C LEU A 47 -2.96 -1.09 2.22
N ILE A 48 -3.17 -0.97 0.91
CA ILE A 48 -3.80 -2.03 0.09
C ILE A 48 -2.84 -3.21 -0.06
N HIS A 49 -1.55 -2.95 -0.27
CA HIS A 49 -0.50 -3.97 -0.33
C HIS A 49 -0.40 -4.73 0.98
N LEU A 50 -0.41 -4.03 2.12
CA LEU A 50 -0.38 -4.68 3.43
C LEU A 50 -1.63 -5.54 3.66
N ALA A 51 -2.82 -5.06 3.27
CA ALA A 51 -4.05 -5.82 3.36
C ALA A 51 -4.02 -7.09 2.50
N PHE A 52 -3.50 -7.00 1.26
CA PHE A 52 -3.34 -8.17 0.39
C PHE A 52 -2.28 -9.16 0.88
N MET A 53 -1.28 -8.69 1.63
CA MET A 53 -0.27 -9.55 2.24
C MET A 53 -0.69 -10.15 3.59
N ALA A 54 -1.81 -9.72 4.19
CA ALA A 54 -2.22 -10.15 5.53
C ALA A 54 -2.46 -11.67 5.65
N GLU A 55 -2.81 -12.33 4.55
CA GLU A 55 -3.04 -13.78 4.49
C GLU A 55 -1.87 -14.53 3.84
N SER A 56 -0.76 -13.85 3.52
CA SER A 56 0.40 -14.50 2.90
C SER A 56 1.24 -15.23 3.94
N GLU A 57 1.55 -16.49 3.67
CA GLU A 57 2.52 -17.25 4.47
C GLU A 57 3.95 -17.00 3.97
N PRO A 58 4.94 -16.90 4.87
CA PRO A 58 6.33 -16.79 4.48
C PRO A 58 6.80 -18.08 3.79
N ILE A 59 7.57 -17.93 2.72
CA ILE A 59 8.19 -19.04 1.99
C ILE A 59 9.65 -19.21 2.41
N ASP A 60 10.12 -20.45 2.55
CA ASP A 60 11.54 -20.71 2.82
C ASP A 60 12.39 -20.56 1.55
N VAL A 61 13.70 -20.34 1.74
CA VAL A 61 14.64 -20.07 0.66
C VAL A 61 14.70 -21.20 -0.36
N ASN A 62 14.70 -22.47 0.08
CA ASN A 62 14.82 -23.59 -0.84
C ASN A 62 13.56 -23.72 -1.71
N SER A 63 12.38 -23.57 -1.09
CA SER A 63 11.10 -23.56 -1.80
C SER A 63 10.98 -22.39 -2.78
N ALA A 64 11.45 -21.20 -2.38
CA ALA A 64 11.46 -20.02 -3.25
C ALA A 64 12.36 -20.23 -4.47
N LEU A 65 13.57 -20.79 -4.29
CA LEU A 65 14.51 -21.04 -5.40
C LEU A 65 13.99 -22.07 -6.42
N GLN A 66 13.15 -23.01 -5.98
CA GLN A 66 12.50 -23.97 -6.86
C GLN A 66 11.31 -23.38 -7.63
N SER A 67 10.72 -22.29 -7.15
CA SER A 67 9.59 -21.62 -7.80
C SER A 67 10.07 -20.74 -8.95
N GLU A 68 9.51 -20.98 -10.14
CA GLU A 68 9.78 -20.16 -11.32
C GLU A 68 9.35 -18.70 -11.13
N LYS A 69 8.18 -18.46 -10.51
CA LYS A 69 7.69 -17.10 -10.26
C LYS A 69 8.67 -16.30 -9.41
N TRP A 70 9.16 -16.89 -8.32
CA TRP A 70 10.13 -16.25 -7.44
C TRP A 70 11.46 -16.03 -8.13
N ARG A 71 11.93 -17.00 -8.92
CA ARG A 71 13.17 -16.85 -9.69
C ARG A 71 13.10 -15.77 -10.75
N CYS A 72 11.97 -15.62 -11.44
CA CYS A 72 11.76 -14.51 -12.39
C CYS A 72 11.72 -13.16 -11.67
N ALA A 73 10.95 -13.04 -10.59
CA ALA A 73 10.87 -11.80 -9.81
C ALA A 73 12.24 -11.39 -9.24
N MET A 74 13.02 -12.34 -8.70
CA MET A 74 14.38 -12.06 -8.22
C MET A 74 15.31 -11.60 -9.35
N LYS A 75 15.16 -12.16 -10.55
CA LYS A 75 15.97 -11.74 -11.70
C LYS A 75 15.60 -10.33 -12.16
N GLU A 76 14.32 -10.03 -12.28
CA GLU A 76 13.82 -8.70 -12.65
C GLU A 76 14.33 -7.61 -11.69
N GLU A 77 14.34 -7.91 -10.39
CA GLU A 77 14.88 -7.00 -9.37
C GLU A 77 16.38 -6.79 -9.53
N LEU A 78 17.16 -7.86 -9.74
CA LEU A 78 18.61 -7.76 -9.99
C LEU A 78 18.92 -6.94 -11.24
N ASP A 79 18.18 -7.17 -12.33
CA ASP A 79 18.33 -6.43 -13.59
C ASP A 79 17.98 -4.93 -13.39
N SER A 80 16.98 -4.63 -12.56
CA SER A 80 16.59 -3.26 -12.19
C SER A 80 17.67 -2.55 -11.37
N ILE A 81 18.26 -3.24 -10.39
CA ILE A 81 19.37 -2.73 -9.56
C ILE A 81 20.59 -2.42 -10.44
N GLU A 82 20.97 -3.33 -11.33
CA GLU A 82 22.07 -3.13 -12.27
C GLU A 82 21.81 -1.92 -13.19
N SER A 83 20.59 -1.80 -13.72
CA SER A 83 20.17 -0.66 -14.54
C SER A 83 20.26 0.67 -13.77
N ASN A 84 19.95 0.66 -12.48
CA ASN A 84 19.96 1.85 -11.63
C ASN A 84 21.33 2.14 -10.99
N GLN A 85 22.37 1.35 -11.29
CA GLN A 85 23.73 1.51 -10.75
C GLN A 85 23.80 1.57 -9.22
N THR A 86 22.91 0.82 -8.55
CA THR A 86 22.82 0.73 -7.08
C THR A 86 23.37 -0.61 -6.61
#